data_AF-A0A243A7S5-F1
#
_entry.id   AF-A0A243A7S5-F1
#
_cell.length_a   1.000
_cell.length_b   1.000
_cell.length_c   1.000
_cell.angle_alpha   90.00
_cell.angle_beta   90.00
_cell.angle_gamma   90.00
#
_symmetry.space_group_name_H-M   'P 1'
#
loop_
_entity.id
_entity.type
_entity.pdbx_description
1 polymer ?
#
loop_
_entity_poly.entity_id
_entity_poly.type
_entity_poly.pdbx_seq_one_letter_code
_entity_poly.pdbx_strand_id
1 'polypeptide(L)'
;MFTIENYTNSLKKGLEEKSDDLIRNIKETLQFNYYEGIDILDFTVFVQSFEMSVVMFSMDRGANEVFYEGKDSSVFSGSHDLIDDVEYYKFHDDEADEFWEFYEENDEALSEIETKAIVEWFAMCWNKAGGTSVKLPSYFSFHDYDECFDLHNSKWISDGDKWFD
;
A
#
# COMPACT_ATOMS: atom_id res chain seq x y z
N MET A 1 -11.25 -27.06 -6.48
CA MET A 1 -10.24 -27.31 -5.42
C MET A 1 -9.20 -26.24 -5.37
N PHE A 2 -9.39 -25.36 -4.41
CA PHE A 2 -8.46 -24.32 -4.04
C PHE A 2 -7.20 -24.91 -3.41
N THR A 3 -6.08 -24.30 -3.72
CA THR A 3 -4.77 -24.62 -3.13
C THR A 3 -4.04 -23.32 -2.87
N ILE A 4 -3.13 -23.32 -1.89
CA ILE A 4 -2.30 -22.15 -1.58
C ILE A 4 -1.54 -21.67 -2.83
N GLU A 5 -1.04 -22.59 -3.65
CA GLU A 5 -0.32 -22.26 -4.89
C GLU A 5 -1.21 -21.53 -5.90
N ASN A 6 -2.41 -22.08 -6.17
CA ASN A 6 -3.34 -21.46 -7.13
C ASN A 6 -3.83 -20.11 -6.62
N TYR A 7 -4.11 -20.01 -5.32
CA TYR A 7 -4.49 -18.76 -4.67
C TYR A 7 -3.40 -17.70 -4.84
N THR A 8 -2.15 -18.04 -4.48
CA THR A 8 -0.99 -17.13 -4.59
C THR A 8 -0.78 -16.63 -6.02
N ASN A 9 -0.91 -17.52 -7.02
CA ASN A 9 -0.73 -17.17 -8.42
C ASN A 9 -1.83 -16.22 -8.91
N SER A 10 -3.09 -16.49 -8.57
CA SER A 10 -4.23 -15.63 -8.93
C SER A 10 -4.14 -14.25 -8.26
N LEU A 11 -3.79 -14.20 -6.98
CA LEU A 11 -3.52 -12.96 -6.24
C LEU A 11 -2.45 -12.11 -6.95
N LYS A 12 -1.27 -12.69 -7.21
CA LYS A 12 -0.16 -11.96 -7.85
C LYS A 12 -0.52 -11.45 -9.23
N LYS A 13 -1.28 -12.24 -10.00
CA LYS A 13 -1.77 -11.83 -11.31
C LYS A 13 -2.74 -10.64 -11.20
N GLY A 14 -3.69 -10.67 -10.28
CA GLY A 14 -4.64 -9.58 -10.08
C GLY A 14 -3.95 -8.28 -9.65
N LEU A 15 -2.94 -8.37 -8.78
CA LEU A 15 -2.07 -7.22 -8.44
C LEU A 15 -1.31 -6.71 -9.67
N GLU A 16 -0.69 -7.61 -10.45
CA GLU A 16 0.08 -7.25 -11.63
C GLU A 16 -0.77 -6.47 -12.65
N GLU A 17 -2.03 -6.85 -12.84
CA GLU A 17 -3.00 -6.17 -13.71
C GLU A 17 -3.28 -4.70 -13.30
N LYS A 18 -3.01 -4.31 -12.05
CA LYS A 18 -3.17 -2.93 -11.54
C LYS A 18 -1.87 -2.11 -11.57
N SER A 19 -0.75 -2.72 -11.96
CA SER A 19 0.58 -2.10 -11.83
C SER A 19 0.71 -0.80 -12.63
N ASP A 20 0.20 -0.75 -13.86
CA ASP A 20 0.36 0.43 -14.72
C ASP A 20 -0.37 1.65 -14.14
N ASP A 21 -1.55 1.44 -13.57
CA ASP A 21 -2.32 2.49 -12.90
C ASP A 21 -1.61 2.94 -11.61
N LEU A 22 -1.18 2.00 -10.77
CA LEU A 22 -0.45 2.34 -9.54
C LEU A 22 0.86 3.08 -9.85
N ILE A 23 1.64 2.64 -10.84
CA ILE A 23 2.89 3.30 -11.25
C ILE A 23 2.62 4.73 -11.73
N ARG A 24 1.56 4.95 -12.52
CA ARG A 24 1.17 6.30 -12.95
C ARG A 24 0.82 7.17 -11.75
N ASN A 25 0.00 6.67 -10.83
CA ASN A 25 -0.50 7.44 -9.71
C ASN A 25 0.62 7.74 -8.69
N ILE A 26 1.56 6.81 -8.47
CA ILE A 26 2.79 7.10 -7.71
C ILE A 26 3.61 8.20 -8.40
N LYS A 27 3.80 8.15 -9.73
CA LYS A 27 4.55 9.20 -10.44
C LYS A 27 3.95 10.59 -10.24
N GLU A 28 2.62 10.69 -10.13
CA GLU A 28 1.94 11.95 -9.86
C GLU A 28 2.32 12.50 -8.48
N THR A 29 2.35 11.65 -7.43
CA THR A 29 2.78 12.10 -6.09
C THR A 29 4.24 12.55 -6.07
N LEU A 30 5.10 11.99 -6.93
CA LEU A 30 6.50 12.42 -7.04
C LEU A 30 6.66 13.84 -7.61
N GLN A 31 5.62 14.40 -8.23
CA GLN A 31 5.63 15.76 -8.78
C GLN A 31 5.06 16.81 -7.81
N PHE A 32 4.57 16.40 -6.64
CA PHE A 32 3.98 17.33 -5.69
C PHE A 32 5.01 18.29 -5.11
N ASN A 33 4.59 19.55 -4.97
CA ASN A 33 5.33 20.57 -4.25
C ASN A 33 4.96 20.47 -2.75
N TYR A 34 5.59 19.51 -2.06
CA TYR A 34 5.31 19.22 -0.66
C TYR A 34 5.57 20.43 0.25
N TYR A 35 4.65 20.68 1.18
CA TYR A 35 4.85 21.63 2.26
C TYR A 35 6.08 21.25 3.11
N GLU A 36 6.89 22.25 3.47
CA GLU A 36 8.15 22.03 4.23
C GLU A 36 7.94 21.43 5.63
N GLY A 37 6.72 21.50 6.19
CA GLY A 37 6.38 20.88 7.47
C GLY A 37 6.06 19.38 7.39
N ILE A 38 6.14 18.77 6.21
CA ILE A 38 5.95 17.33 6.02
C ILE A 38 7.28 16.62 6.26
N ASP A 39 7.27 15.63 7.15
CA ASP A 39 8.45 14.85 7.49
C ASP A 39 8.45 13.47 6.81
N ILE A 40 7.29 12.87 6.57
CA ILE A 40 7.13 11.48 6.10
C ILE A 40 6.01 11.40 5.05
N LEU A 41 6.18 10.52 4.06
CA LEU A 41 5.10 10.03 3.20
C LEU A 41 4.73 8.61 3.63
N ASP A 42 3.50 8.41 4.08
CA ASP A 42 3.00 7.10 4.50
C ASP A 42 1.94 6.61 3.52
N PHE A 43 2.28 5.57 2.76
CA PHE A 43 1.37 4.93 1.82
C PHE A 43 0.63 3.81 2.56
N THR A 44 -0.61 4.06 2.95
CA THR A 44 -1.41 3.09 3.69
C THR A 44 -2.34 2.34 2.75
N VAL A 45 -2.28 1.01 2.78
CA VAL A 45 -3.25 0.13 2.12
C VAL A 45 -4.39 -0.23 3.08
N PHE A 46 -5.61 -0.13 2.57
CA PHE A 46 -6.84 -0.54 3.23
C PHE A 46 -7.36 -1.76 2.47
N VAL A 47 -7.30 -2.94 3.09
CA VAL A 47 -7.76 -4.19 2.48
C VAL A 47 -9.11 -4.55 3.06
N GLN A 48 -10.08 -4.84 2.20
CA GLN A 48 -11.40 -5.34 2.59
C GLN A 48 -11.74 -6.55 1.73
N SER A 49 -11.69 -7.74 2.34
CA SER A 49 -11.82 -9.03 1.65
C SER A 49 -10.78 -9.17 0.53
N PHE A 50 -11.13 -8.83 -0.72
CA PHE A 50 -10.26 -8.94 -1.91
C PHE A 50 -10.23 -7.65 -2.74
N GLU A 51 -10.66 -6.55 -2.12
CA GLU A 51 -10.58 -5.20 -2.63
C GLU A 51 -9.56 -4.42 -1.81
N MET A 52 -8.89 -3.47 -2.45
CA MET A 52 -7.96 -2.59 -1.77
C MET A 52 -8.07 -1.14 -2.25
N SER A 53 -7.81 -0.23 -1.32
CA SER A 53 -7.50 1.17 -1.60
C SER A 53 -6.12 1.48 -1.06
N VAL A 54 -5.38 2.38 -1.72
CA VAL A 54 -4.10 2.89 -1.22
C VAL A 54 -4.17 4.41 -1.17
N VAL A 55 -3.87 4.96 0.00
CA VAL A 55 -3.85 6.41 0.24
C VAL A 55 -2.45 6.79 0.70
N MET A 56 -1.89 7.84 0.12
CA MET A 56 -0.68 8.49 0.64
C MET A 56 -1.09 9.57 1.64
N PHE A 57 -0.56 9.51 2.85
CA PHE A 57 -0.66 10.56 3.86
C PHE A 57 0.67 11.32 3.97
N SER A 58 0.61 12.65 4.01
CA SER A 58 1.75 13.47 4.39
C SER A 58 1.75 13.71 5.90
N MET A 59 2.77 13.22 6.60
CA MET A 59 2.79 13.15 8.06
C MET A 59 3.94 13.96 8.67
N ASP A 60 3.75 14.41 9.91
CA ASP A 60 4.83 14.91 10.77
C ASP A 60 5.38 13.78 11.67
N ARG A 61 6.50 14.03 12.36
CA ARG A 61 7.06 13.07 13.34
C ARG A 61 6.22 12.89 14.61
N GLY A 62 5.13 13.65 14.76
CA GLY A 62 4.16 13.49 15.83
C GLY A 62 3.02 12.51 15.49
N ALA A 63 3.12 11.79 14.37
CA ALA A 63 2.09 10.90 13.83
C ALA A 63 0.78 11.65 13.48
N ASN A 64 0.88 12.92 13.08
CA ASN A 64 -0.26 13.70 12.61
C ASN A 64 -0.17 13.94 11.11
N GLU A 65 -1.33 13.89 10.44
CA GLU A 65 -1.44 14.38 9.08
C GLU A 65 -1.23 15.89 9.05
N VAL A 66 -0.38 16.34 8.13
CA VAL A 66 0.01 17.74 8.00
C VAL A 66 -0.91 18.43 7.01
N PHE A 67 -1.51 19.55 7.44
CA PHE A 67 -2.32 20.41 6.58
C PHE A 67 -1.72 21.81 6.49
N TYR A 68 -1.52 22.30 5.28
CA TYR A 68 -1.04 23.64 5.00
C TYR A 68 -2.18 24.66 5.13
N GLU A 69 -2.06 25.58 6.09
CA GLU A 69 -3.07 26.63 6.34
C GLU A 69 -2.86 27.91 5.52
N GLY A 70 -1.87 27.93 4.62
CA GLY A 70 -1.58 29.10 3.79
C GLY A 70 -2.53 29.24 2.59
N LYS A 71 -2.23 30.22 1.73
CA LYS A 71 -3.09 30.56 0.57
C LYS A 71 -2.57 30.05 -0.76
N ASP A 72 -1.35 29.52 -0.80
CA ASP A 72 -0.75 28.99 -2.02
C ASP A 72 -1.28 27.58 -2.30
N SER A 73 -2.21 27.47 -3.25
CA SER A 73 -2.81 26.21 -3.64
C SER A 73 -1.88 25.28 -4.43
N SER A 74 -0.67 25.74 -4.79
CA SER A 74 0.33 24.89 -5.43
C SER A 74 1.13 24.05 -4.43
N VAL A 75 1.02 24.34 -3.13
CA VAL A 75 1.65 23.57 -2.06
C VAL A 75 0.75 22.39 -1.70
N PHE A 76 1.31 21.19 -1.71
CA PHE A 76 0.62 19.96 -1.32
C PHE A 76 0.81 19.68 0.17
N SER A 77 -0.29 19.24 0.81
CA SER A 77 -0.37 18.75 2.18
C SER A 77 -1.65 17.94 2.33
N GLY A 78 -1.69 17.02 3.29
CA GLY A 78 -2.82 16.15 3.56
C GLY A 78 -2.63 14.79 2.87
N SER A 79 -3.72 14.25 2.32
CA SER A 79 -3.73 12.92 1.72
C SER A 79 -4.03 12.93 0.22
N HIS A 80 -3.70 11.83 -0.43
CA HIS A 80 -3.94 11.61 -1.85
C HIS A 80 -4.24 10.14 -2.12
N ASP A 81 -5.36 9.86 -2.78
CA ASP A 81 -5.73 8.50 -3.17
C ASP A 81 -4.89 8.04 -4.38
N LEU A 82 -4.23 6.90 -4.23
CA LEU A 82 -3.47 6.27 -5.31
C LEU A 82 -4.33 5.27 -6.08
N ILE A 83 -5.08 4.43 -5.39
CA ILE A 83 -6.06 3.50 -5.98
C ILE A 83 -7.23 3.38 -5.01
N ASP A 84 -8.42 3.16 -5.56
CA ASP A 84 -9.66 3.15 -4.79
C ASP A 84 -10.52 1.94 -5.20
N ASP A 85 -10.90 1.12 -4.21
CA ASP A 85 -11.74 -0.07 -4.32
C ASP A 85 -11.36 -1.00 -5.48
N VAL A 86 -10.06 -1.27 -5.63
CA VAL A 86 -9.58 -2.16 -6.69
C VAL A 86 -9.59 -3.62 -6.22
N GLU A 87 -10.37 -4.42 -6.92
CA GLU A 87 -10.39 -5.87 -6.73
C GLU A 87 -9.11 -6.50 -7.27
N TYR A 88 -8.43 -7.28 -6.42
CA TYR A 88 -7.15 -7.93 -6.73
C TYR A 88 -7.23 -9.47 -6.73
N TYR A 89 -8.32 -10.04 -6.24
CA TYR A 89 -8.58 -11.46 -6.29
C TYR A 89 -10.06 -11.73 -6.58
N LYS A 90 -10.33 -12.77 -7.37
CA LYS A 90 -11.68 -13.18 -7.77
C LYS A 90 -11.79 -14.69 -7.71
N PHE A 91 -12.94 -15.17 -7.26
CA PHE A 91 -13.36 -16.57 -7.36
C PHE A 91 -14.80 -16.59 -7.90
N HIS A 92 -15.26 -17.76 -8.37
CA HIS A 92 -16.61 -17.89 -8.89
C HIS A 92 -17.63 -18.09 -7.75
N ASP A 93 -18.78 -17.44 -7.84
CA ASP A 93 -19.84 -17.52 -6.82
C ASP A 93 -20.34 -18.95 -6.57
N ASP A 94 -20.31 -19.83 -7.58
CA ASP A 94 -20.69 -21.24 -7.45
C ASP A 94 -19.66 -22.09 -6.68
N GLU A 95 -18.46 -21.54 -6.43
CA GLU A 95 -17.39 -22.13 -5.65
C GLU A 95 -17.23 -21.47 -4.27
N ALA A 96 -18.13 -20.55 -3.87
CA ALA A 96 -17.96 -19.72 -2.68
C ALA A 96 -17.83 -20.53 -1.38
N ASP A 97 -18.67 -21.54 -1.17
CA ASP A 97 -18.61 -22.37 0.05
C ASP A 97 -17.25 -23.12 0.14
N GLU A 98 -16.78 -23.69 -0.98
CA GLU A 98 -15.48 -24.39 -1.05
C GLU A 98 -14.32 -23.40 -0.86
N PHE A 99 -14.45 -22.18 -1.38
CA PHE A 99 -13.45 -21.13 -1.23
C PHE A 99 -13.30 -20.70 0.22
N TRP A 100 -14.41 -20.40 0.90
CA TRP A 100 -14.37 -19.94 2.29
C TRP A 100 -13.88 -21.03 3.24
N GLU A 101 -14.28 -22.29 3.03
CA GLU A 101 -13.72 -23.42 3.78
C GLU A 101 -12.19 -23.49 3.61
N PHE A 102 -11.70 -23.42 2.37
CA PHE A 102 -10.26 -23.36 2.10
C PHE A 102 -9.58 -22.15 2.75
N TYR A 103 -10.18 -20.96 2.65
CA TYR A 103 -9.59 -19.72 3.14
C TYR A 103 -9.47 -19.74 4.67
N GLU A 104 -10.54 -20.14 5.37
CA GLU A 104 -10.56 -20.28 6.84
C GLU A 104 -9.60 -21.36 7.34
N GLU A 105 -9.48 -22.51 6.64
CA GLU A 105 -8.54 -23.57 7.01
C GLU A 105 -7.06 -23.15 6.89
N ASN A 106 -6.77 -22.11 6.10
CA ASN A 106 -5.41 -21.66 5.78
C ASN A 106 -5.15 -20.20 6.18
N ASP A 107 -6.01 -19.59 7.01
CA ASP A 107 -6.06 -18.15 7.32
C ASP A 107 -4.68 -17.53 7.61
N GLU A 108 -3.94 -18.08 8.58
CA GLU A 108 -2.60 -17.58 8.97
C GLU A 108 -1.62 -17.59 7.77
N ALA A 109 -1.57 -18.70 7.02
CA ALA A 109 -0.65 -18.83 5.89
C ALA A 109 -1.05 -17.92 4.72
N LEU A 110 -2.36 -17.75 4.47
CA LEU A 110 -2.86 -16.86 3.42
C LEU A 110 -2.62 -15.40 3.78
N SER A 111 -2.85 -15.01 5.03
CA SER A 111 -2.60 -13.65 5.53
C SER A 111 -1.13 -13.24 5.35
N GLU A 112 -0.17 -14.12 5.68
CA GLU A 112 1.25 -13.87 5.45
C GLU A 112 1.58 -13.73 3.95
N ILE A 113 1.00 -14.59 3.11
CA ILE A 113 1.19 -14.58 1.66
C ILE A 113 0.62 -13.31 1.03
N GLU A 114 -0.60 -12.91 1.41
CA GLU A 114 -1.27 -11.71 0.94
C GLU A 114 -0.48 -10.46 1.30
N THR A 115 -0.16 -10.31 2.58
CA THR A 115 0.62 -9.18 3.10
C THR A 115 1.92 -9.02 2.33
N LYS A 116 2.68 -10.13 2.21
CA LYS A 116 3.95 -10.12 1.49
C LYS A 116 3.78 -9.79 0.00
N ALA A 117 2.79 -10.38 -0.68
CA ALA A 117 2.57 -10.16 -2.10
C ALA A 117 2.21 -8.70 -2.40
N ILE A 118 1.36 -8.09 -1.57
CA ILE A 118 0.94 -6.69 -1.70
C ILE A 118 2.13 -5.75 -1.48
N VAL A 119 2.95 -5.96 -0.44
CA VAL A 119 4.17 -5.16 -0.21
C VAL A 119 5.16 -5.28 -1.35
N GLU A 120 5.48 -6.51 -1.76
CA GLU A 120 6.42 -6.75 -2.86
C GLU A 120 5.94 -6.08 -4.16
N TRP A 121 4.63 -6.16 -4.44
CA TRP A 121 4.01 -5.51 -5.59
C TRP A 121 4.08 -3.98 -5.50
N PHE A 122 3.70 -3.39 -4.35
CA PHE A 122 3.74 -1.95 -4.17
C PHE A 122 5.17 -1.42 -4.29
N ALA A 123 6.14 -2.03 -3.60
CA ALA A 123 7.55 -1.64 -3.65
C ALA A 123 8.12 -1.72 -5.08
N MET A 124 7.71 -2.74 -5.85
CA MET A 124 8.09 -2.88 -7.25
C MET A 124 7.50 -1.76 -8.13
N CYS A 125 6.24 -1.38 -7.90
CA CYS A 125 5.61 -0.23 -8.57
C CYS A 125 6.27 1.10 -8.18
N TRP A 126 6.53 1.31 -6.89
CA TRP A 126 7.26 2.46 -6.34
C TRP A 126 8.62 2.65 -7.01
N ASN A 127 9.40 1.56 -7.12
CA ASN A 127 10.70 1.58 -7.77
C ASN A 127 10.59 1.92 -9.26
N LYS A 128 9.64 1.33 -9.98
CA LYS A 128 9.37 1.63 -11.40
C LYS A 128 8.87 3.06 -11.63
N ALA A 129 8.20 3.65 -10.64
CA ALA A 129 7.76 5.04 -10.68
C ALA A 129 8.91 6.04 -10.46
N GLY A 130 10.07 5.59 -9.98
CA GLY A 130 11.20 6.45 -9.62
C GLY A 130 11.19 6.90 -8.16
N GLY A 131 10.42 6.23 -7.31
CA GLY A 131 10.26 6.56 -5.89
C GLY A 131 11.56 6.56 -5.09
N THR A 132 12.59 5.84 -5.53
CA THR A 132 13.94 5.87 -4.92
C THR A 132 14.63 7.23 -5.01
N SER A 133 14.11 8.16 -5.81
CA SER A 133 14.61 9.54 -5.89
C SER A 133 13.94 10.50 -4.90
N VAL A 134 12.89 10.05 -4.20
CA VAL A 134 12.20 10.85 -3.18
C VAL A 134 13.12 11.08 -1.99
N LYS A 135 13.17 12.32 -1.50
CA LYS A 135 14.03 12.68 -0.37
C LYS A 135 13.37 12.46 0.99
N LEU A 136 12.04 12.55 1.04
CA LEU A 136 11.29 12.28 2.24
C LEU A 136 11.38 10.76 2.56
N PRO A 137 11.54 10.38 3.83
CA PRO A 137 11.22 9.03 4.28
C PRO A 137 9.86 8.60 3.74
N SER A 138 9.79 7.36 3.26
CA SER A 138 8.58 6.83 2.65
C SER A 138 8.37 5.39 3.10
N TYR A 139 7.16 5.11 3.58
CA TYR A 139 6.79 3.82 4.15
C TYR A 139 5.53 3.30 3.48
N PHE A 140 5.38 1.98 3.43
CA PHE A 140 4.15 1.33 3.00
C PHE A 140 3.58 0.54 4.17
N SER A 141 2.38 0.90 4.60
CA SER A 141 1.75 0.42 5.84
C SER A 141 0.43 -0.25 5.52
N PHE A 142 0.02 -1.25 6.30
CA PHE A 142 -1.36 -1.73 6.28
C PHE A 142 -2.15 -1.00 7.36
N HIS A 143 -3.38 -0.63 7.05
CA HIS A 143 -4.28 -0.09 8.07
C HIS A 143 -4.44 -1.09 9.23
N ASP A 144 -4.29 -0.62 10.46
CA ASP A 144 -4.36 -1.38 11.72
C ASP A 144 -3.24 -2.42 11.97
N TYR A 145 -2.17 -2.46 11.15
CA TYR A 145 -1.04 -3.35 11.38
C TYR A 145 0.09 -2.64 12.14
N ASP A 146 0.84 -3.40 12.95
CA ASP A 146 1.98 -2.89 13.72
C ASP A 146 3.29 -2.87 12.91
N GLU A 147 3.33 -3.49 11.73
CA GLU A 147 4.50 -3.49 10.85
C GLU A 147 4.26 -2.66 9.59
N CYS A 148 5.29 -1.95 9.16
CA CYS A 148 5.31 -1.27 7.87
C CYS A 148 6.62 -1.54 7.13
N PHE A 149 6.61 -1.25 5.83
CA PHE A 149 7.75 -1.49 4.95
C PHE A 149 8.44 -0.17 4.61
N ASP A 150 9.71 -0.06 4.99
CA ASP A 150 10.58 1.05 4.60
C ASP A 150 10.94 0.94 3.12
N LEU A 151 10.40 1.84 2.30
CA LEU A 151 10.53 1.80 0.83
C LEU A 151 11.95 2.14 0.35
N HIS A 152 12.72 2.91 1.13
CA HIS A 152 14.09 3.27 0.76
C HIS A 152 15.09 2.17 1.12
N ASN A 153 14.92 1.57 2.30
CA ASN A 153 15.84 0.53 2.79
C ASN A 153 15.39 -0.89 2.46
N SER A 154 14.17 -1.07 1.94
CA SER A 154 13.59 -2.38 1.61
C SER A 154 13.60 -3.36 2.78
N LYS A 155 13.15 -2.88 3.95
CA LYS A 155 13.09 -3.64 5.20
C LYS A 155 11.74 -3.45 5.88
N TRP A 156 11.27 -4.50 6.57
CA TRP A 156 10.20 -4.39 7.53
C TRP A 156 10.70 -3.71 8.81
N ILE A 157 9.87 -2.82 9.36
CA ILE A 157 10.08 -2.16 10.65
C ILE A 157 8.75 -2.13 11.42
N SER A 158 8.78 -1.79 12.71
CA SER A 158 7.52 -1.48 13.40
C SER A 158 6.98 -0.13 12.93
N ASP A 159 5.66 0.01 12.92
CA ASP A 159 4.98 1.26 12.61
C ASP A 159 5.40 2.38 13.56
N GLY A 160 5.65 2.03 14.82
CA GLY A 160 6.19 2.95 15.82
C GLY A 160 7.56 3.50 15.47
N ASP A 161 8.46 2.69 14.89
CA ASP A 161 9.83 3.10 14.58
C ASP A 161 9.90 4.16 13.48
N LYS A 162 8.96 4.15 12.53
CA LYS A 162 8.94 5.10 11.39
C LYS A 162 8.87 6.57 11.84
N TRP A 163 8.33 6.82 13.03
CA TRP A 163 8.22 8.16 13.61
C TRP A 163 9.54 8.70 14.19
N PHE A 164 10.52 7.83 14.45
CA PHE A 164 11.79 8.18 15.09
C PHE A 164 13.02 8.04 14.17
N ASP A 165 12.87 7.38 13.02
CA ASP A 165 13.94 7.09 12.05
C ASP A 165 14.44 8.33 11.26
#